data_AF-A0A7C1V5X8-F1
#
_entry.id   AF-A0A7C1V5X8-F1
#
_cell.length_a   1.000
_cell.length_b   1.000
_cell.length_c   1.000
_cell.angle_alpha   90.00
_cell.angle_beta   90.00
_cell.angle_gamma   90.00
#
_symmetry.space_group_name_H-M   'P 1'
#
loop_
_entity.id
_entity.type
_entity.pdbx_description
1 polymer ?
#
loop_
_entity_poly.entity_id
_entity_poly.type
_entity_poly.pdbx_seq_one_letter_code
_entity_poly.pdbx_strand_id
1 'polypeptide(L)'
;MIYEPVSLSDDLRQGDIFVGLPFSYFDLDALFVYTDESNFGEVSWKDLTKEDIQILADTEKVYGIILSQDCDCLREDYISLIVVSEWKKDYAKSKKWMEEIIKLNRSSPSKMYIPPDDNFKINKKMHIDFSQIFNLKRENLINIKNLRLCRLNGEAMEHFREKLSFYFHRYAFDEFYPLDKEQMNSYEKWRKEKYMRRDYQR
;
A
#
# COMPACT_ATOMS: atom_id res chain seq x y z
N MET A 1 -7.24 0.90 -22.27
CA MET A 1 -7.62 1.31 -20.89
C MET A 1 -7.00 0.32 -19.92
N ILE A 2 -6.72 0.70 -18.68
CA ILE A 2 -5.90 -0.12 -17.75
C ILE A 2 -6.69 -1.16 -16.95
N TYR A 3 -8.01 -1.24 -17.16
CA TYR A 3 -8.92 -2.10 -16.41
C TYR A 3 -9.49 -3.22 -17.28
N GLU A 4 -9.84 -4.33 -16.63
CA GLU A 4 -10.60 -5.43 -17.21
C GLU A 4 -11.80 -5.78 -16.32
N PRO A 5 -12.92 -6.27 -16.90
CA PRO A 5 -14.09 -6.68 -16.14
C PRO A 5 -13.81 -7.94 -15.31
N VAL A 6 -14.58 -8.08 -14.24
CA VAL A 6 -14.50 -9.21 -13.30
C VAL A 6 -15.90 -9.75 -13.04
N SER A 7 -16.01 -11.08 -12.90
CA SER A 7 -17.25 -11.74 -12.52
C SER A 7 -17.31 -11.98 -11.01
N LEU A 8 -18.52 -12.05 -10.44
CA LEU A 8 -18.72 -12.45 -9.05
C LEU A 8 -18.28 -13.91 -8.78
N SER A 9 -18.31 -14.75 -9.82
CA SER A 9 -17.81 -16.11 -9.76
C SER A 9 -16.29 -16.21 -9.71
N ASP A 10 -15.58 -15.17 -10.16
CA ASP A 10 -14.13 -15.21 -10.25
C ASP A 10 -13.50 -15.19 -8.87
N ASP A 11 -12.39 -15.91 -8.73
CA ASP A 11 -11.56 -15.82 -7.55
C ASP A 11 -10.95 -14.43 -7.39
N LEU A 12 -10.62 -14.10 -6.14
CA LEU A 12 -9.85 -12.92 -5.80
C LEU A 12 -8.44 -13.07 -6.36
N ARG A 13 -7.90 -12.03 -6.97
CA ARG A 13 -6.54 -12.01 -7.53
C ARG A 13 -5.86 -10.67 -7.29
N GLN A 14 -4.55 -10.67 -7.44
CA GLN A 14 -3.77 -9.45 -7.35
C GLN A 14 -4.26 -8.43 -8.38
N GLY A 15 -4.35 -7.16 -7.98
CA GLY A 15 -4.81 -6.08 -8.84
C GLY A 15 -6.34 -5.94 -8.93
N ASP A 16 -7.12 -6.75 -8.21
CA ASP A 16 -8.55 -6.52 -8.05
C ASP A 16 -8.81 -5.21 -7.29
N ILE A 17 -9.72 -4.40 -7.79
CA ILE A 17 -10.08 -3.10 -7.21
C ILE A 17 -11.47 -3.20 -6.59
N PHE A 18 -11.55 -2.87 -5.30
CA PHE A 18 -12.77 -2.77 -4.51
C PHE A 18 -13.08 -1.31 -4.21
N VAL A 19 -14.37 -1.02 -3.98
CA VAL A 19 -14.85 0.28 -3.50
C VAL A 19 -15.56 0.14 -2.16
N GLY A 20 -15.47 1.16 -1.33
CA GLY A 20 -16.21 1.23 -0.08
C GLY A 20 -15.69 0.29 1.00
N LEU A 21 -14.41 -0.08 0.93
CA LEU A 21 -13.76 -0.85 1.97
C LEU A 21 -13.55 0.01 3.22
N PRO A 22 -13.73 -0.56 4.42
CA PRO A 22 -13.43 0.15 5.65
C PRO A 22 -11.91 0.26 5.83
N PHE A 23 -11.45 1.46 6.15
CA PHE A 23 -10.06 1.74 6.50
C PHE A 23 -10.01 2.73 7.65
N SER A 24 -9.06 2.54 8.56
CA SER A 24 -8.95 3.30 9.80
C SER A 24 -7.49 3.54 10.15
N TYR A 25 -7.22 4.71 10.73
CA TYR A 25 -5.95 5.01 11.39
C TYR A 25 -6.15 4.97 12.90
N PHE A 26 -5.15 4.49 13.62
CA PHE A 26 -5.15 4.48 15.08
C PHE A 26 -4.20 5.55 15.61
N ASP A 27 -4.72 6.43 16.45
CA ASP A 27 -3.88 7.25 17.33
C ASP A 27 -3.60 6.44 18.59
N LEU A 28 -2.36 5.97 18.72
CA LEU A 28 -1.96 5.10 19.84
C LEU A 28 -1.93 5.83 21.18
N ASP A 29 -1.98 7.16 21.20
CA ASP A 29 -2.07 7.91 22.45
C ASP A 29 -3.53 8.15 22.88
N ALA A 30 -4.49 7.93 21.98
CA ALA A 30 -5.89 8.29 22.12
C ALA A 30 -6.84 7.20 21.58
N LEU A 31 -6.75 5.97 22.11
CA LEU A 31 -7.61 4.86 21.69
C LEU A 31 -8.90 4.83 22.49
N PHE A 32 -10.05 4.84 21.80
CA PHE A 32 -11.33 4.59 22.45
C PHE A 32 -11.51 3.09 22.68
N VAL A 33 -11.38 2.65 23.93
CA VAL A 33 -11.46 1.23 24.30
C VAL A 33 -12.76 0.95 25.05
N TYR A 34 -13.38 -0.18 24.73
CA TYR A 34 -14.46 -0.76 25.52
C TYR A 34 -13.90 -1.90 26.37
N THR A 35 -14.00 -1.77 27.70
CA THR A 35 -13.56 -2.81 28.64
C THR A 35 -14.76 -3.43 29.34
N ASP A 36 -14.64 -4.72 29.71
CA ASP A 36 -15.71 -5.49 30.38
C ASP A 36 -16.23 -4.84 31.68
N GLU A 37 -15.44 -3.94 32.29
CA GLU A 37 -15.81 -3.18 33.48
C GLU A 37 -16.72 -1.97 33.20
N SER A 38 -17.31 -1.90 31.99
CA SER A 38 -18.18 -0.79 31.55
C SER A 38 -17.48 0.57 31.48
N ASN A 39 -16.14 0.60 31.59
CA ASN A 39 -15.35 1.79 31.36
C ASN A 39 -15.15 1.96 29.86
N PHE A 40 -15.82 2.99 29.33
CA PHE A 40 -15.62 3.51 27.99
C PHE A 40 -14.80 4.80 28.11
N GLY A 41 -13.66 4.85 27.44
CA GLY A 41 -12.78 6.01 27.53
C GLY A 41 -11.61 5.96 26.58
N GLU A 42 -10.98 7.12 26.45
CA GLU A 42 -9.73 7.30 25.72
C GLU A 42 -8.57 6.81 26.58
N VAL A 43 -7.76 5.91 26.04
CA VAL A 43 -6.63 5.28 26.73
C VAL A 43 -5.44 5.21 25.77
N SER A 44 -4.23 5.48 26.26
CA SER A 44 -3.02 5.25 25.48
C SER A 44 -2.71 3.76 25.38
N TRP A 45 -2.25 3.31 24.22
CA TRP A 45 -1.80 1.94 23.98
C TRP A 45 -0.79 1.45 25.03
N LYS A 46 0.07 2.34 25.53
CA LYS A 46 1.09 1.99 26.54
C LYS A 46 0.50 1.65 27.90
N ASP A 47 -0.71 2.13 28.19
CA ASP A 47 -1.41 1.94 29.46
C ASP A 47 -2.36 0.73 29.41
N LEU A 48 -2.51 0.08 28.24
CA LEU A 48 -3.31 -1.12 28.08
C LEU A 48 -2.57 -2.35 28.61
N THR A 49 -3.17 -2.99 29.61
CA THR A 49 -2.60 -4.16 30.31
C THR A 49 -3.24 -5.49 29.92
N LYS A 50 -4.42 -5.46 29.29
CA LYS A 50 -5.11 -6.66 28.79
C LYS A 50 -4.55 -7.08 27.44
N GLU A 51 -4.44 -8.40 27.24
CA GLU A 51 -3.99 -8.98 25.97
C GLU A 51 -5.05 -8.86 24.87
N ASP A 52 -6.32 -9.03 25.22
CA ASP A 52 -7.47 -8.88 24.31
C ASP A 52 -8.27 -7.63 24.66
N ILE A 53 -8.35 -6.71 23.70
CA ILE A 53 -9.07 -5.43 23.83
C ILE A 53 -9.95 -5.19 22.61
N GLN A 54 -11.08 -4.52 22.82
CA GLN A 54 -11.93 -4.04 21.73
C GLN A 54 -11.75 -2.54 21.60
N ILE A 55 -11.31 -2.10 20.42
CA ILE A 55 -11.12 -0.69 20.09
C ILE A 55 -12.27 -0.23 19.20
N LEU A 56 -12.88 0.89 19.56
CA LEU A 56 -13.77 1.63 18.69
C LEU A 56 -12.93 2.60 17.86
N ALA A 57 -12.99 2.49 16.54
CA ALA A 57 -12.25 3.34 15.64
C ALA A 57 -13.18 3.98 14.62
N ASP A 58 -12.94 5.26 14.34
CA ASP A 58 -13.52 5.91 13.18
C ASP A 58 -13.01 5.22 11.91
N THR A 59 -13.91 5.05 10.93
CA THR A 59 -13.57 4.40 9.67
C THR A 59 -14.03 5.24 8.50
N GLU A 60 -13.18 5.28 7.47
CA GLU A 60 -13.51 5.85 6.18
C GLU A 60 -13.72 4.76 5.14
N LYS A 61 -14.55 5.07 4.15
CA LYS A 61 -14.79 4.21 2.99
C LYS A 61 -13.80 4.57 1.90
N VAL A 62 -12.92 3.62 1.57
CA VAL A 62 -11.87 3.82 0.57
C VAL A 62 -12.04 2.89 -0.63
N TYR A 63 -11.36 3.24 -1.72
CA TYR A 63 -11.02 2.26 -2.74
C TYR A 63 -9.81 1.46 -2.26
N GLY A 64 -9.77 0.17 -2.55
CA GLY A 64 -8.63 -0.68 -2.22
C GLY A 64 -8.27 -1.59 -3.38
N ILE A 65 -6.98 -1.76 -3.64
CA ILE A 65 -6.47 -2.70 -4.63
C ILE A 65 -5.77 -3.86 -3.93
N ILE A 66 -6.07 -5.10 -4.34
CA ILE A 66 -5.43 -6.29 -3.77
C ILE A 66 -3.94 -6.30 -4.11
N LEU A 67 -3.12 -6.35 -3.07
CA LEU A 67 -1.67 -6.45 -3.14
C LEU A 67 -1.18 -7.90 -3.11
N SER A 68 -1.82 -8.77 -2.32
CA SER A 68 -1.45 -10.19 -2.19
C SER A 68 -1.42 -10.90 -3.54
N GLN A 69 -0.53 -11.89 -3.69
CA GLN A 69 -0.41 -12.65 -4.93
C GLN A 69 -1.64 -13.55 -5.14
N ASP A 70 -1.86 -14.00 -6.38
CA ASP A 70 -3.00 -14.84 -6.73
C ASP A 70 -3.06 -16.13 -5.88
N CYS A 71 -1.91 -16.75 -5.58
CA CYS A 71 -1.86 -17.93 -4.71
C CYS A 71 -2.26 -17.62 -3.26
N ASP A 72 -1.86 -16.46 -2.75
CA ASP A 72 -2.17 -16.02 -1.39
C ASP A 72 -3.66 -15.67 -1.28
N CYS A 73 -4.22 -15.06 -2.33
CA CYS A 73 -5.66 -14.77 -2.44
C CYS A 73 -6.55 -16.01 -2.32
N LEU A 74 -6.01 -17.20 -2.61
CA LEU A 74 -6.72 -18.47 -2.51
C LEU A 74 -6.50 -19.19 -1.18
N ARG A 75 -5.38 -18.95 -0.51
CA ARG A 75 -4.90 -19.81 0.60
C ARG A 75 -4.82 -19.10 1.94
N GLU A 76 -4.50 -17.82 1.94
CA GLU A 76 -4.26 -17.07 3.18
C GLU A 76 -5.57 -16.59 3.79
N ASP A 77 -5.57 -16.49 5.12
CA ASP A 77 -6.71 -15.98 5.87
C ASP A 77 -6.86 -14.47 5.74
N TYR A 78 -5.75 -13.76 5.54
CA TYR A 78 -5.70 -12.32 5.42
C TYR A 78 -5.09 -11.90 4.07
N ILE A 79 -5.78 -10.97 3.42
CA ILE A 79 -5.38 -10.40 2.14
C ILE A 79 -4.91 -8.98 2.39
N SER A 80 -3.72 -8.66 1.88
CA SER A 80 -3.18 -7.31 1.90
C SER A 80 -3.76 -6.51 0.75
N LEU A 81 -4.18 -5.29 1.06
CA LEU A 81 -4.69 -4.31 0.13
C LEU A 81 -3.91 -3.01 0.28
N ILE A 82 -3.91 -2.21 -0.78
CA ILE A 82 -3.39 -0.84 -0.76
C ILE A 82 -4.55 0.13 -0.93
N VAL A 83 -4.57 1.19 -0.13
CA VAL A 83 -5.54 2.28 -0.27
C VAL A 83 -5.31 3.02 -1.60
N VAL A 84 -6.40 3.23 -2.33
CA VAL A 84 -6.42 4.02 -3.56
C VAL A 84 -7.06 5.37 -3.26
N SER A 85 -6.24 6.42 -3.33
CA SER A 85 -6.59 7.78 -2.91
C SER A 85 -6.90 8.70 -4.09
N GLU A 86 -7.82 9.64 -3.89
CA GLU A 86 -8.11 10.69 -4.86
C GLU A 86 -6.89 11.55 -5.14
N TRP A 87 -6.69 11.87 -6.42
CA TRP A 87 -5.67 12.80 -6.84
C TRP A 87 -6.18 14.24 -6.73
N LYS A 88 -5.72 14.98 -5.73
CA LYS A 88 -6.25 16.32 -5.40
C LYS A 88 -5.95 17.42 -6.42
N LYS A 89 -4.88 17.29 -7.22
CA LYS A 89 -4.52 18.34 -8.20
C LYS A 89 -5.28 18.12 -9.49
N ASP A 90 -5.95 19.15 -10.01
CA ASP A 90 -6.53 19.07 -11.36
C ASP A 90 -5.90 20.08 -12.31
N TYR A 91 -5.65 19.62 -13.53
CA TYR A 91 -5.05 20.42 -14.60
C TYR A 91 -6.01 20.50 -15.78
N ALA A 92 -6.33 21.73 -16.20
CA ALA A 92 -7.24 21.97 -17.32
C ALA A 92 -6.69 21.48 -18.68
N LYS A 93 -5.36 21.35 -18.83
CA LYS A 93 -4.71 20.96 -20.09
C LYS A 93 -4.18 19.53 -20.03
N SER A 94 -4.55 18.70 -21.00
CA SER A 94 -4.12 17.30 -21.13
C SER A 94 -2.59 17.13 -21.17
N LYS A 95 -1.87 18.02 -21.86
CA LYS A 95 -0.40 17.98 -21.92
C LYS A 95 0.24 18.08 -20.54
N LYS A 96 -0.26 18.98 -19.69
CA LYS A 96 0.25 19.16 -18.33
C LYS A 96 -0.02 17.94 -17.46
N TRP A 97 -1.18 17.31 -17.64
CA TRP A 97 -1.50 16.04 -16.99
C TRP A 97 -0.50 14.92 -17.34
N MET A 98 -0.22 14.76 -18.63
CA MET A 98 0.78 13.79 -19.10
C MET A 98 2.16 14.06 -18.48
N GLU A 99 2.62 15.32 -18.49
CA GLU A 99 3.90 15.70 -17.88
C GLU A 99 3.97 15.35 -16.39
N GLU A 100 2.88 15.56 -15.65
CA GLU A 100 2.80 15.26 -14.22
C GLU A 100 2.77 13.77 -13.92
N ILE A 101 2.08 12.96 -14.74
CA ILE A 101 2.10 11.50 -14.63
C ILE A 101 3.51 10.96 -14.90
N ILE A 102 4.18 11.47 -15.94
CA ILE A 102 5.58 11.11 -16.25
C ILE A 102 6.50 11.49 -15.09
N LYS A 103 6.33 12.70 -14.54
CA LYS A 103 7.10 13.18 -13.40
C LYS A 103 6.88 12.31 -12.18
N LEU A 104 5.63 12.02 -11.80
CA LEU A 104 5.28 11.13 -10.70
C LEU A 104 5.98 9.78 -10.85
N ASN A 105 5.88 9.18 -12.04
CA ASN A 105 6.45 7.87 -12.28
C ASN A 105 7.97 7.84 -12.09
N ARG A 106 8.66 8.96 -12.33
CA ARG A 106 10.12 9.10 -12.15
C ARG A 106 10.53 9.50 -10.74
N SER A 107 9.78 10.40 -10.10
CA SER A 107 10.15 11.00 -8.81
C SER A 107 9.62 10.25 -7.59
N SER A 108 8.57 9.45 -7.77
CA SER A 108 7.81 8.86 -6.68
C SER A 108 7.51 7.40 -6.98
N PRO A 109 8.47 6.51 -6.74
CA PRO A 109 8.29 5.07 -6.95
C PRO A 109 7.15 4.48 -6.11
N SER A 110 6.83 5.12 -4.98
CA SER A 110 5.73 4.75 -4.09
C SER A 110 4.34 5.03 -4.66
N LYS A 111 4.22 5.65 -5.84
CA LYS A 111 2.92 6.03 -6.41
C LYS A 111 2.72 5.51 -7.82
N MET A 112 1.49 5.11 -8.09
CA MET A 112 1.01 4.73 -9.42
C MET A 112 -0.31 5.43 -9.71
N TYR A 113 -0.40 6.07 -10.88
CA TYR A 113 -1.61 6.80 -11.31
C TYR A 113 -2.71 5.84 -11.79
N ILE A 114 -3.95 6.15 -11.45
CA ILE A 114 -5.16 5.37 -11.74
C ILE A 114 -6.16 6.31 -12.44
N PRO A 115 -6.36 6.17 -13.77
CA PRO A 115 -7.22 7.06 -14.54
C PRO A 115 -8.72 6.79 -14.30
N PRO A 116 -9.60 7.79 -14.47
CA PRO A 116 -11.03 7.56 -14.45
C PRO A 116 -11.47 6.71 -15.66
N ASP A 117 -12.51 5.91 -15.45
CA ASP A 117 -13.18 5.10 -16.46
C ASP A 117 -14.64 4.86 -16.06
N ASP A 118 -15.56 5.46 -16.83
CA ASP A 118 -16.99 5.40 -16.57
C ASP A 118 -17.55 3.98 -16.69
N ASN A 119 -16.92 3.11 -17.49
CA ASN A 119 -17.36 1.71 -17.64
C ASN A 119 -17.23 0.93 -16.33
N PHE A 120 -16.30 1.33 -15.47
CA PHE A 120 -16.04 0.70 -14.17
C PHE A 120 -16.47 1.57 -12.99
N LYS A 121 -17.23 2.66 -13.25
CA LYS A 121 -17.70 3.61 -12.24
C LYS A 121 -16.57 4.31 -11.48
N ILE A 122 -15.39 4.42 -12.08
CA ILE A 122 -14.26 5.17 -11.53
C ILE A 122 -14.33 6.59 -12.11
N ASN A 123 -14.98 7.50 -11.40
CA ASN A 123 -15.26 8.86 -11.89
C ASN A 123 -14.16 9.89 -11.56
N LYS A 124 -13.17 9.51 -10.77
CA LYS A 124 -12.11 10.40 -10.28
C LYS A 124 -10.74 9.94 -10.73
N LYS A 125 -9.84 10.90 -10.88
CA LYS A 125 -8.41 10.63 -11.02
C LYS A 125 -7.89 10.19 -9.66
N MET A 126 -7.21 9.06 -9.60
CA MET A 126 -6.75 8.46 -8.35
C MET A 126 -5.27 8.07 -8.44
N HIS A 127 -4.72 7.63 -7.31
CA HIS A 127 -3.44 6.97 -7.26
C HIS A 127 -3.40 5.92 -6.17
N ILE A 128 -2.57 4.91 -6.41
CA ILE A 128 -2.11 3.95 -5.41
C ILE A 128 -0.94 4.60 -4.68
N ASP A 129 -0.90 4.48 -3.35
CA ASP A 129 0.26 4.79 -2.52
C ASP A 129 0.73 3.51 -1.81
N PHE A 130 1.86 2.96 -2.25
CA PHE A 130 2.38 1.69 -1.72
C PHE A 130 2.76 1.73 -0.23
N SER A 131 2.73 2.91 0.41
CA SER A 131 2.90 3.05 1.87
C SER A 131 1.64 2.78 2.69
N GLN A 132 0.45 2.81 2.08
CA GLN A 132 -0.84 2.67 2.78
C GLN A 132 -1.40 1.25 2.61
N ILE A 133 -0.74 0.29 3.24
CA ILE A 133 -1.15 -1.12 3.22
C ILE A 133 -2.02 -1.44 4.44
N PHE A 134 -3.11 -2.17 4.21
CA PHE A 134 -3.95 -2.73 5.27
C PHE A 134 -4.37 -4.16 4.92
N ASN A 135 -4.79 -4.92 5.92
CA ASN A 135 -5.18 -6.32 5.75
C ASN A 135 -6.66 -6.49 6.07
N LEU A 136 -7.35 -7.31 5.29
CA LEU A 136 -8.71 -7.76 5.58
C LEU A 136 -8.77 -9.28 5.53
N LYS A 137 -9.68 -9.87 6.31
CA LYS A 137 -9.96 -11.32 6.19
C LYS A 137 -10.44 -11.63 4.77
N ARG A 138 -9.91 -12.69 4.18
CA ARG A 138 -10.28 -13.18 2.85
C ARG A 138 -11.78 -13.46 2.76
N GLU A 139 -12.35 -14.08 3.78
CA GLU A 139 -13.80 -14.34 3.86
C GLU A 139 -14.64 -13.07 3.77
N ASN A 140 -14.20 -11.97 4.39
CA ASN A 140 -14.91 -10.69 4.32
C ASN A 140 -14.93 -10.17 2.88
N LEU A 141 -13.79 -10.25 2.16
CA LEU A 141 -13.70 -9.86 0.75
C LEU A 141 -14.57 -10.74 -0.15
N ILE A 142 -14.65 -12.04 0.13
CA ILE A 142 -15.54 -12.97 -0.59
C ILE A 142 -17.01 -12.58 -0.37
N ASN A 143 -17.38 -12.27 0.86
CA ASN A 143 -18.75 -11.89 1.22
C ASN A 143 -19.18 -10.56 0.61
N ILE A 144 -18.23 -9.66 0.32
CA ILE A 144 -18.48 -8.36 -0.31
C ILE A 144 -17.98 -8.29 -1.76
N LYS A 145 -17.92 -9.43 -2.48
CA LYS A 145 -17.51 -9.45 -3.92
C LYS A 145 -18.34 -8.50 -4.80
N ASN A 146 -19.56 -8.16 -4.41
CA ASN A 146 -20.38 -7.16 -5.10
C ASN A 146 -19.79 -5.74 -5.06
N LEU A 147 -18.85 -5.46 -4.15
CA LEU A 147 -18.08 -4.22 -4.08
C LEU A 147 -16.80 -4.24 -4.93
N ARG A 148 -16.48 -5.37 -5.56
CA ARG A 148 -15.37 -5.50 -6.51
C ARG A 148 -15.78 -4.89 -7.85
N LEU A 149 -15.06 -3.85 -8.28
CA LEU A 149 -15.39 -3.09 -9.49
C LEU A 149 -14.77 -3.68 -10.75
N CYS A 150 -13.47 -3.95 -10.70
CA CYS A 150 -12.67 -4.36 -11.85
C CYS A 150 -11.35 -4.98 -11.39
N ARG A 151 -10.49 -5.32 -12.36
CA ARG A 151 -9.09 -5.69 -12.13
C ARG A 151 -8.21 -4.86 -13.06
N LEU A 152 -6.93 -4.69 -12.70
CA LEU A 152 -5.92 -4.26 -13.65
C LEU A 152 -5.80 -5.26 -14.81
N ASN A 153 -5.72 -4.74 -16.05
CA ASN A 153 -5.43 -5.59 -17.21
C ASN A 153 -3.97 -6.06 -17.20
N GLY A 154 -3.59 -6.96 -18.12
CA GLY A 154 -2.24 -7.54 -18.17
C GLY A 154 -1.10 -6.51 -18.14
N GLU A 155 -1.14 -5.50 -19.01
CA GLU A 155 -0.10 -4.46 -19.10
C GLU A 155 0.00 -3.61 -17.83
N ALA A 156 -1.14 -3.18 -17.28
CA ALA A 156 -1.16 -2.41 -16.04
C ALA A 156 -0.74 -3.24 -14.84
N MET A 157 -1.02 -4.54 -14.85
CA MET A 157 -0.64 -5.48 -13.80
C MET A 157 0.87 -5.73 -13.78
N GLU A 158 1.52 -5.82 -14.94
CA GLU A 158 2.98 -5.89 -15.05
C GLU A 158 3.62 -4.62 -14.47
N HIS A 159 3.15 -3.45 -14.89
CA HIS A 159 3.66 -2.18 -14.37
C HIS A 159 3.42 -2.04 -12.85
N PHE A 160 2.27 -2.49 -12.35
CA PHE A 160 1.99 -2.52 -10.91
C PHE A 160 3.00 -3.41 -10.15
N ARG A 161 3.33 -4.59 -10.68
CA ARG A 161 4.33 -5.50 -10.09
C ARG A 161 5.74 -4.94 -10.15
N GLU A 162 6.12 -4.27 -11.23
CA GLU A 162 7.41 -3.60 -11.35
C GLU A 162 7.54 -2.47 -10.32
N LYS A 163 6.52 -1.60 -10.23
CA LYS A 163 6.45 -0.53 -9.23
C LYS A 163 6.54 -1.08 -7.81
N LEU A 164 5.79 -2.14 -7.52
CA LEU A 164 5.82 -2.81 -6.24
C LEU A 164 7.22 -3.33 -5.91
N SER A 165 7.86 -4.00 -6.86
CA SER A 165 9.21 -4.57 -6.69
C SER A 165 10.26 -3.47 -6.49
N PHE A 166 10.13 -2.35 -7.20
CA PHE A 166 10.99 -1.19 -7.05
C PHE A 166 10.81 -0.52 -5.68
N TYR A 167 9.56 -0.30 -5.25
CA TYR A 167 9.26 0.32 -3.95
C TYR A 167 9.79 -0.49 -2.77
N PHE A 168 9.64 -1.82 -2.82
CA PHE A 168 10.16 -2.73 -1.78
C PHE A 168 11.61 -3.13 -1.95
N HIS A 169 12.37 -2.51 -2.87
CA HIS A 169 13.77 -2.80 -3.15
C HIS A 169 14.06 -4.31 -3.35
N ARG A 170 13.14 -5.03 -4.02
CA ARG A 170 13.31 -6.47 -4.28
C ARG A 170 14.39 -6.77 -5.33
N TYR A 171 14.81 -5.76 -6.09
CA TYR A 171 15.98 -5.84 -6.93
C TYR A 171 17.20 -5.40 -6.13
N ALA A 172 18.25 -6.24 -6.13
CA ALA A 172 19.53 -5.87 -5.56
C ALA A 172 20.07 -4.66 -6.32
N PHE A 173 20.06 -3.50 -5.65
CA PHE A 173 20.75 -2.33 -6.15
C PHE A 173 22.21 -2.44 -5.69
N ASP A 174 23.14 -2.53 -6.64
CA ASP A 174 24.55 -2.44 -6.30
C ASP A 174 24.85 -0.99 -5.92
N GLU A 175 24.72 -0.64 -4.65
CA GLU A 175 24.99 0.71 -4.16
C GLU A 175 26.43 1.19 -4.45
N PHE A 176 27.33 0.29 -4.84
CA PHE A 176 28.74 0.56 -5.11
C PHE A 176 29.06 0.77 -6.59
N TYR A 177 28.14 0.48 -7.53
CA TYR A 177 28.40 0.63 -8.96
C TYR A 177 28.82 2.06 -9.39
N PRO A 178 28.35 3.17 -8.77
CA PRO A 178 28.73 4.50 -9.20
C PRO A 178 30.02 5.02 -8.55
N LEU A 179 30.61 4.26 -7.62
CA LEU A 179 31.79 4.71 -6.90
C LEU A 179 33.05 4.58 -7.75
N ASP A 180 33.83 5.66 -7.81
CA ASP A 180 35.20 5.56 -8.31
C ASP A 180 36.11 4.85 -7.30
N LYS A 181 37.36 4.58 -7.70
CA LYS A 181 38.32 3.87 -6.84
C LYS A 181 38.61 4.61 -5.53
N GLU A 182 38.67 5.94 -5.53
CA GLU A 182 38.96 6.72 -4.33
C GLU A 182 37.77 6.72 -3.37
N GLN A 183 36.56 6.83 -3.90
CA GLN A 183 35.31 6.76 -3.16
C GLN A 183 35.11 5.35 -2.56
N MET A 184 35.41 4.30 -3.32
CA MET A 184 35.33 2.92 -2.83
C MET A 184 36.35 2.67 -1.71
N ASN A 185 37.59 3.15 -1.85
CA ASN A 185 38.61 3.06 -0.80
C ASN A 185 38.19 3.83 0.47
N SER A 186 37.56 4.99 0.30
CA SER A 186 37.03 5.79 1.42
C SER A 186 35.91 5.06 2.15
N TYR A 187 35.00 4.42 1.41
CA TYR A 187 33.95 3.57 1.97
C TYR A 187 34.54 2.38 2.73
N GLU A 188 35.53 1.67 2.17
CA GLU A 188 36.17 0.54 2.83
C GLU A 188 36.86 0.96 4.14
N LYS A 189 37.53 2.12 4.14
CA LYS A 189 38.16 2.68 5.33
C LYS A 189 37.12 2.99 6.40
N TRP A 190 36.04 3.70 6.05
CA TRP A 190 34.93 3.98 6.95
C TRP A 190 34.28 2.70 7.50
N ARG A 191 34.05 1.70 6.64
CA ARG A 191 33.45 0.42 7.02
C ARG A 191 34.31 -0.31 8.06
N LYS A 192 35.62 -0.39 7.83
CA LYS A 192 36.59 -0.99 8.79
C LYS A 192 36.58 -0.25 10.12
N GLU A 193 36.63 1.09 10.11
CA GLU A 193 36.62 1.91 11.33
C GLU A 193 35.31 1.75 12.12
N LYS A 194 34.16 1.68 11.44
CA LYS A 194 32.85 1.53 12.09
C LYS A 194 32.61 0.13 12.66
N TYR A 195 33.07 -0.93 11.97
CA TYR A 195 33.04 -2.30 12.49
C TYR A 195 33.90 -2.43 13.75
N MET A 196 35.14 -1.90 13.72
CA MET A 196 36.04 -1.93 14.89
C MET A 196 35.48 -1.18 16.10
N ARG A 197 34.72 -0.10 15.89
CA ARG A 197 34.03 0.63 16.99
C ARG A 197 32.86 -0.14 17.60
N ARG A 198 32.17 -1.00 16.84
CA ARG A 198 31.06 -1.82 17.34
C ARG A 198 31.55 -3.00 18.18
N ASP A 199 32.68 -3.60 17.82
CA ASP A 199 33.28 -4.69 18.60
C ASP A 199 33.95 -4.21 19.89
N TYR A 200 34.29 -2.92 19.99
CA TYR A 200 34.81 -2.30 21.23
C TYR A 200 33.72 -1.95 22.26
N GLN A 201 32.44 -2.02 21.89
CA GLN A 201 31.29 -1.68 22.74
C GLN A 201 30.48 -2.90 23.21
N ARG A 202 30.93 -4.12 22.91
CA ARG A 202 30.41 -5.38 23.44
C ARG A 202 31.41 -5.97 24.43
#